data_AF-A0A649UZ08-F1
#
_entry.id   AF-A0A649UZ08-F1
#
_cell.length_a   1.000
_cell.length_b   1.000
_cell.length_c   1.000
_cell.angle_alpha   90.00
_cell.angle_beta   90.00
_cell.angle_gamma   90.00
#
_symmetry.space_group_name_H-M   'P 1'
#
loop_
_entity.id
_entity.type
_entity.pdbx_description
1 polymer ?
#
loop_
_entity_poly.entity_id
_entity_poly.type
_entity_poly.pdbx_seq_one_letter_code
_entity_poly.pdbx_strand_id
1 'polypeptide(L)'
;LGANSLLDIVVFGRAAANKIKELNRPGEEILPLPNNSGLKSIETLNLLRYSHGSIPTADLRLKMQKCMQTYAAVFRTQETLQEGCEKITDIVKELRDIKTTDRSL
;
A
#
# COMPACT_ATOMS: atom_id res chain seq x y z
N LEU A 1 -3.44 -4.71 23.13
CA LEU A 1 -3.55 -6.02 23.81
C LEU A 1 -3.67 -7.12 22.76
N GLY A 2 -3.05 -8.28 22.97
CA GLY A 2 -3.17 -9.41 22.05
C GLY A 2 -4.60 -9.94 21.97
N ALA A 3 -5.03 -10.38 20.79
CA ALA A 3 -6.36 -10.91 20.45
C ALA A 3 -7.55 -9.92 20.35
N ASN A 4 -7.34 -8.61 20.50
CA ASN A 4 -8.42 -7.62 20.32
C ASN A 4 -8.74 -7.30 18.86
N SER A 5 -7.91 -7.72 17.89
CA SER A 5 -8.07 -7.31 16.49
C SER A 5 -9.42 -7.69 15.88
N LEU A 6 -9.98 -8.86 16.23
CA LEU A 6 -11.32 -9.25 15.76
C LEU A 6 -12.43 -8.40 16.37
N LEU A 7 -12.33 -8.11 17.67
CA LEU A 7 -13.26 -7.24 18.37
C LEU A 7 -13.16 -5.81 17.81
N ASP A 8 -11.95 -5.33 17.58
CA ASP A 8 -11.68 -4.02 17.00
C ASP A 8 -12.34 -3.90 15.63
N ILE A 9 -12.21 -4.89 14.74
CA ILE A 9 -12.88 -4.88 13.42
C ILE A 9 -14.40 -4.72 13.57
N VAL A 10 -15.04 -5.48 14.48
CA VAL A 10 -16.49 -5.44 14.67
C VAL A 10 -16.95 -4.12 15.31
N VAL A 11 -16.25 -3.68 16.36
CA VAL A 11 -16.58 -2.46 17.11
C VAL A 11 -16.35 -1.23 16.25
N PHE A 12 -15.18 -1.10 15.61
CA PHE A 12 -14.90 0.01 14.69
C PHE A 12 -15.82 -0.05 13.47
N GLY A 13 -16.08 -1.22 12.90
CA GLY A 13 -17.01 -1.37 11.78
C GLY A 13 -18.41 -0.87 12.11
N ARG A 14 -18.96 -1.25 13.27
CA ARG A 14 -20.27 -0.78 13.74
C ARG A 14 -20.27 0.72 14.03
N ALA A 15 -19.24 1.22 14.70
CA ALA A 15 -19.11 2.65 15.00
C ALA A 15 -19.02 3.49 13.72
N ALA A 16 -18.22 3.05 12.73
CA ALA A 16 -18.12 3.70 11.42
C ALA A 16 -19.46 3.69 10.68
N ALA A 17 -20.19 2.56 10.67
CA ALA A 17 -21.50 2.46 10.03
C ALA A 17 -22.54 3.40 10.68
N ASN A 18 -22.59 3.45 12.01
CA ASN A 18 -23.44 4.40 12.73
C ASN A 18 -23.07 5.84 12.39
N LYS A 19 -21.77 6.15 12.30
CA LYS A 19 -21.32 7.50 11.98
C LYS A 19 -21.66 7.91 10.55
N ILE A 20 -21.49 7.01 9.58
CA ILE A 20 -21.91 7.23 8.20
C ILE A 20 -23.42 7.49 8.15
N LYS A 21 -24.23 6.73 8.90
CA LYS A 21 -25.69 6.93 8.98
C LYS A 21 -26.08 8.29 9.58
N GLU A 22 -25.29 8.83 10.51
CA GLU A 22 -25.52 10.18 11.07
C GLU A 22 -25.16 11.28 10.06
N LEU A 23 -24.08 11.10 9.31
CA LEU A 23 -23.50 12.12 8.43
C LEU A 23 -24.06 12.09 7.00
N ASN A 24 -24.57 10.94 6.56
CA ASN A 24 -25.00 10.71 5.19
C ASN A 24 -26.36 10.04 5.11
N ARG A 25 -27.07 10.30 4.02
CA ARG A 25 -28.40 9.75 3.72
C ARG A 25 -28.37 9.00 2.38
N PRO A 26 -29.08 7.87 2.26
CA PRO A 26 -29.24 7.20 0.98
C PRO A 26 -29.81 8.16 -0.08
N GLY A 27 -29.17 8.21 -1.25
CA GLY A 27 -29.57 9.08 -2.34
C GLY A 27 -29.06 10.53 -2.25
N GLU A 28 -28.19 10.85 -1.30
CA GLU A 28 -27.47 12.13 -1.31
C GLU A 28 -26.71 12.35 -2.63
N GLU A 29 -26.73 13.60 -3.09
CA GLU A 29 -26.02 14.00 -4.30
C GLU A 29 -24.51 13.83 -4.08
N ILE A 30 -23.87 13.06 -4.96
CA ILE A 30 -22.43 12.86 -4.94
C ILE A 30 -21.79 14.07 -5.59
N LEU A 31 -20.75 14.63 -4.95
CA LEU A 31 -19.97 15.73 -5.52
C LEU A 31 -19.49 15.36 -6.93
N PRO A 32 -19.57 16.29 -7.89
CA PRO A 32 -19.16 16.01 -9.26
C PRO A 32 -17.69 15.60 -9.29
N LEU A 33 -17.43 14.42 -9.86
CA LEU A 33 -16.09 13.91 -10.06
C LEU A 33 -15.49 14.52 -11.34
N PRO A 34 -14.19 14.88 -11.34
CA PRO A 34 -13.48 15.18 -12.58
C PRO A 34 -13.60 14.04 -13.59
N ASN A 35 -13.71 14.37 -14.88
CA ASN A 35 -13.82 13.38 -15.96
C ASN A 35 -12.65 12.39 -16.02
N ASN A 36 -11.49 12.75 -15.47
CA ASN A 36 -10.29 11.94 -15.41
C ASN A 36 -10.10 11.20 -14.06
N SER A 37 -11.12 11.20 -13.20
CA SER A 37 -11.10 10.46 -11.94
C SER A 37 -10.76 8.99 -12.17
N GLY A 38 -9.70 8.51 -11.52
CA GLY A 38 -9.24 7.12 -11.63
C GLY A 38 -8.35 6.80 -12.84
N LEU A 39 -8.24 7.67 -13.86
CA LEU A 39 -7.39 7.41 -15.03
C LEU A 39 -5.93 7.17 -14.65
N LYS A 40 -5.39 7.95 -13.70
CA LYS A 40 -4.02 7.76 -13.18
C LYS A 40 -3.78 6.35 -12.63
N SER A 41 -4.77 5.76 -11.97
CA SER A 41 -4.66 4.39 -11.43
C SER A 41 -4.57 3.37 -12.55
N ILE A 42 -5.35 3.56 -13.62
CA ILE A 42 -5.32 2.71 -14.82
C ILE A 42 -3.98 2.85 -15.55
N GLU A 43 -3.50 4.08 -15.73
CA GLU A 43 -2.18 4.36 -16.31
C GLU A 43 -1.06 3.69 -15.53
N THR A 44 -1.08 3.82 -14.20
CA THR A 44 -0.08 3.20 -13.31
C THR A 44 -0.12 1.68 -13.40
N LEU A 45 -1.33 1.10 -13.42
CA LEU A 45 -1.50 -0.35 -13.59
C LEU A 45 -0.92 -0.82 -14.93
N ASN A 46 -1.22 -0.13 -16.03
CA ASN A 46 -0.68 -0.47 -17.35
C ASN A 46 0.85 -0.33 -17.39
N LEU A 47 1.40 0.73 -16.81
CA LEU A 47 2.85 0.94 -16.72
C LEU A 47 3.55 -0.20 -15.99
N LEU A 48 3.00 -0.67 -14.87
CA LEU A 48 3.55 -1.81 -14.12
C LEU A 48 3.31 -3.15 -14.82
N ARG A 49 2.15 -3.36 -15.43
CA ARG A 49 1.80 -4.62 -16.13
C ARG A 49 2.70 -4.86 -17.34
N TYR A 50 3.04 -3.82 -18.07
CA TYR A 50 3.91 -3.88 -19.24
C TYR A 50 5.36 -3.51 -18.94
N SER A 51 5.77 -3.46 -17.66
CA SER A 51 7.13 -3.13 -17.30
C SER A 51 8.11 -4.21 -17.77
N HIS A 52 9.24 -3.77 -18.32
CA HIS A 52 10.24 -4.60 -18.99
C HIS A 52 11.64 -4.45 -18.39
N GLY A 53 11.74 -4.01 -17.13
CA GLY A 53 13.02 -3.82 -16.46
C GLY A 53 13.77 -5.13 -16.19
N SER A 54 14.84 -5.04 -15.41
CA SER A 54 15.70 -6.19 -15.09
C SER A 54 15.27 -6.95 -13.82
N ILE A 55 14.54 -6.30 -12.91
CA ILE A 55 14.30 -6.82 -11.55
C ILE A 55 12.97 -7.57 -11.45
N PRO A 56 12.94 -8.87 -11.13
CA PRO A 56 11.70 -9.58 -10.86
C PRO A 56 10.95 -9.00 -9.65
N THR A 57 9.61 -8.97 -9.73
CA THR A 57 8.74 -8.51 -8.63
C THR A 57 9.01 -9.24 -7.31
N ALA A 58 9.27 -10.55 -7.37
CA ALA A 58 9.55 -11.38 -6.20
C ALA A 58 10.86 -10.99 -5.49
N ASP A 59 11.89 -10.62 -6.25
CA ASP A 59 13.20 -10.25 -5.71
C ASP A 59 13.13 -8.89 -5.01
N LEU A 60 12.45 -7.91 -5.63
CA LEU A 60 12.24 -6.60 -5.02
C LEU A 60 11.41 -6.71 -3.73
N ARG A 61 10.34 -7.52 -3.75
CA ARG A 61 9.52 -7.82 -2.56
C ARG A 61 10.35 -8.46 -1.46
N LEU A 62 11.22 -9.41 -1.79
CA LEU A 62 12.09 -10.09 -0.83
C LEU A 62 13.11 -9.13 -0.22
N LYS A 63 13.68 -8.24 -1.02
CA LYS A 63 14.61 -7.19 -0.57
C LYS A 63 13.95 -6.26 0.44
N MET A 64 12.74 -5.79 0.12
CA MET A 64 11.92 -4.99 1.04
C MET A 64 11.61 -5.74 2.34
N GLN A 65 11.19 -7.00 2.24
CA GLN A 65 10.88 -7.84 3.41
C GLN A 65 12.09 -7.98 4.34
N LYS A 66 13.26 -8.32 3.79
CA LYS A 66 14.50 -8.46 4.59
C LYS A 66 14.89 -7.14 5.23
N CYS A 67 14.81 -6.03 4.50
CA CYS A 67 15.09 -4.70 5.05
C CYS A 67 14.21 -4.37 6.27
N MET A 68 12.90 -4.60 6.16
CA MET A 68 11.97 -4.38 7.27
C MET A 68 12.28 -5.30 8.47
N GLN A 69 12.58 -6.57 8.22
CA GLN A 69 12.92 -7.54 9.27
C GLN A 69 14.22 -7.16 10.00
N THR A 70 15.21 -6.62 9.28
CA THR A 70 16.50 -6.23 9.86
C THR A 70 16.41 -4.93 10.65
N TYR A 71 15.78 -3.90 10.10
CA TYR A 71 15.87 -2.53 10.65
C TYR A 71 14.64 -2.07 11.44
N ALA A 72 13.51 -2.76 11.29
CA ALA A 72 12.25 -2.44 11.98
C ALA A 72 11.77 -3.58 12.90
N ALA A 73 12.69 -4.38 13.42
CA ALA A 73 12.42 -5.42 14.41
C ALA A 73 11.96 -4.86 15.78
N VAL A 74 11.59 -5.77 16.70
CA VAL A 74 11.19 -5.44 18.08
C VAL A 74 12.30 -4.66 18.80
N PHE A 75 13.55 -5.09 18.64
CA PHE A 75 14.71 -4.39 19.14
C PHE A 75 15.29 -3.52 18.03
N ARG A 76 15.25 -2.20 18.24
CA ARG A 76 15.77 -1.20 17.30
C ARG A 76 16.19 0.06 18.05
N THR A 77 17.20 0.75 17.53
CA THR A 77 17.61 2.09 17.96
C THR A 77 17.27 3.12 16.89
N GLN A 78 17.38 4.41 17.22
CA GLN A 78 17.14 5.49 16.26
C GLN A 78 18.02 5.36 15.03
N GLU A 79 19.30 5.05 15.23
CA GLU A 79 20.30 4.92 14.18
C GLU A 79 19.94 3.78 13.22
N THR A 80 19.61 2.60 13.77
CA THR A 80 19.21 1.45 12.94
C THR A 80 17.92 1.71 12.15
N LEU A 81 16.96 2.43 12.75
CA LEU A 81 15.70 2.73 12.07
C LEU A 81 15.90 3.75 10.95
N GLN A 82 16.76 4.76 11.17
CA GLN A 82 17.10 5.75 10.16
C GLN A 82 17.81 5.11 8.96
N GLU A 83 18.77 4.20 9.21
CA GLU A 83 19.38 3.41 8.14
C GLU A 83 18.32 2.58 7.37
N GLY A 84 17.38 1.97 8.09
CA GLY A 84 16.25 1.26 7.49
C GLY A 84 15.41 2.13 6.56
N CYS A 85 15.11 3.37 6.95
CA CYS A 85 14.38 4.34 6.13
C CYS A 85 15.12 4.68 4.84
N GLU A 86 16.43 4.92 4.91
CA GLU A 86 17.27 5.19 3.73
C GLU A 86 17.27 3.99 2.78
N LYS A 87 17.47 2.77 3.31
CA LYS A 87 17.46 1.56 2.48
C LYS A 87 16.10 1.29 1.83
N ILE A 88 14.99 1.48 2.55
CA ILE A 88 13.65 1.36 1.95
C ILE A 88 13.47 2.39 0.85
N THR A 89 13.94 3.62 1.05
CA THR A 89 13.88 4.68 0.03
C THR A 89 14.64 4.28 -1.23
N ASP A 90 15.80 3.65 -1.10
CA ASP A 90 16.58 3.15 -2.24
C ASP A 90 15.89 1.97 -2.93
N ILE A 91 15.33 1.03 -2.16
CA ILE A 91 14.53 -0.08 -2.71
C ILE A 91 13.32 0.45 -3.50
N VAL A 92 12.67 1.52 -3.05
CA VAL A 92 11.56 2.16 -3.78
C VAL A 92 12.01 2.76 -5.11
N LYS A 93 13.24 3.26 -5.22
CA LYS A 93 13.78 3.77 -6.50
C LYS A 93 13.93 2.65 -7.54
N GLU A 94 14.29 1.45 -7.09
CA GLU A 94 14.42 0.25 -7.95
C GLU A 94 13.09 -0.20 -8.57
N LEU A 95 11.94 0.24 -8.03
CA LEU A 95 10.62 -0.05 -8.61
C LEU A 95 10.49 0.37 -10.09
N ARG A 96 11.27 1.37 -10.52
CA ARG A 96 11.30 1.84 -11.91
C ARG A 96 11.86 0.80 -12.89
N ASP A 97 12.66 -0.13 -12.40
CA ASP A 97 13.28 -1.20 -13.20
C ASP A 97 12.63 -2.57 -12.94
N ILE A 98 11.38 -2.56 -12.44
CA ILE A 98 10.64 -3.79 -12.19
C ILE A 98 10.25 -4.48 -13.50
N LYS A 99 10.24 -5.80 -13.49
CA LYS A 99 9.84 -6.66 -14.60
C LYS A 99 8.58 -7.43 -14.25
N THR A 100 7.56 -7.28 -15.08
CA THR A 100 6.33 -8.06 -14.98
C THR A 100 6.20 -9.01 -16.18
N THR A 101 6.05 -10.30 -15.90
CA THR A 101 5.93 -11.35 -16.91
C THR A 101 4.48 -11.69 -17.23
N ASP A 102 3.60 -11.68 -16.24
CA ASP A 102 2.17 -11.89 -16.44
C ASP A 102 1.51 -10.59 -16.91
N ARG A 103 0.88 -10.64 -18.08
CA ARG A 103 0.22 -9.49 -18.72
C ARG A 103 -1.26 -9.72 -18.94
N SER A 104 -1.76 -10.86 -18.46
CA SER A 104 -3.16 -11.25 -18.59
C SER A 104 -4.02 -10.42 -17.66
N LEU A 105 -5.27 -10.23 -18.07
CA LEU A 105 -6.35 -9.57 -17.35
C LEU A 105 -7.66 -10.21 -17.79
#